data_AF-S6B7I0-F1
#
_entry.id   AF-S6B7I0-F1
#
_cell.length_a   1.000
_cell.length_b   1.000
_cell.length_c   1.000
_cell.angle_alpha   90.00
_cell.angle_beta   90.00
_cell.angle_gamma   90.00
#
_symmetry.space_group_name_H-M   'P 1'
#
loop_
_entity.id
_entity.type
_entity.pdbx_description
1 polymer ?
#
loop_
_entity_poly.entity_id
_entity_poly.type
_entity_poly.pdbx_seq_one_letter_code
_entity_poly.pdbx_strand_id
1 'polypeptide(L)'
;MHSSHSKISDSDGDIPLFDFQQPDRTCSIDCVDTCQSALGGKNQCMAEGVDGTTCAPFHDATNMECDANMKPCVMPRVDATQKYEIQGSTRDNPQPDRFTILGNNFNNCVSLLLTIERQSCNKLYVNNNITMTRQALSPDYKVERTTDALIFTNVKVYMPGIYRVCLYQQYERPTARFSMFAMLTGWLNFFKPASDDNPVRTVYSIDAGLLFVH
;
A
#
# COMPACT_ATOMS: atom_id res chain seq x y z
N MET A 1 -46.64 -4.49 -39.74
CA MET A 1 -45.37 -5.24 -39.88
C MET A 1 -44.25 -4.26 -39.55
N HIS A 2 -43.86 -4.20 -38.28
CA HIS A 2 -42.78 -3.33 -37.83
C HIS A 2 -41.47 -4.11 -37.82
N SER A 3 -40.49 -3.58 -38.54
CA SER A 3 -39.11 -4.08 -38.56
C SER A 3 -38.43 -3.75 -37.24
N SER A 4 -38.06 -4.79 -36.49
CA SER A 4 -37.29 -4.69 -35.26
C SER A 4 -35.81 -4.57 -35.58
N HIS A 5 -35.26 -3.37 -35.45
CA HIS A 5 -33.82 -3.15 -35.30
C HIS A 5 -33.39 -3.70 -33.93
N SER A 6 -32.72 -4.86 -33.90
CA SER A 6 -31.94 -5.26 -32.73
C SER A 6 -30.69 -4.39 -32.67
N LYS A 7 -30.67 -3.42 -31.76
CA LYS A 7 -29.41 -2.84 -31.30
C LYS A 7 -28.68 -3.95 -30.53
N ILE A 8 -27.59 -4.44 -31.13
CA ILE A 8 -26.57 -5.21 -30.43
C ILE A 8 -26.03 -4.26 -29.36
N SER A 9 -26.32 -4.56 -28.10
CA SER A 9 -25.67 -3.93 -26.97
C SER A 9 -24.28 -4.54 -26.86
N ASP A 10 -23.26 -3.82 -27.33
CA ASP A 10 -21.89 -4.02 -26.87
C ASP A 10 -21.85 -3.65 -25.38
N SER A 11 -22.22 -4.60 -24.52
CA SER A 11 -21.70 -4.63 -23.16
C SER A 11 -20.36 -5.34 -23.27
N ASP A 12 -19.35 -4.59 -23.71
CA ASP A 12 -17.97 -4.96 -23.50
C ASP A 12 -17.81 -5.00 -21.98
N GLY A 13 -17.87 -6.22 -21.45
CA GLY A 13 -17.62 -6.52 -20.07
C GLY A 13 -16.14 -6.32 -19.83
N ASP A 14 -15.73 -5.07 -19.70
CA ASP A 14 -14.56 -4.70 -18.93
C ASP A 14 -14.88 -5.14 -17.50
N ILE A 15 -14.63 -6.42 -17.22
CA ILE A 15 -14.35 -6.88 -15.88
C ILE A 15 -13.15 -6.03 -15.47
N PRO A 16 -13.28 -5.07 -14.53
CA PRO A 16 -12.10 -4.40 -14.04
C PRO A 16 -11.25 -5.51 -13.41
N LEU A 17 -10.14 -5.84 -14.08
CA LEU A 17 -9.05 -6.71 -13.62
C LEU A 17 -8.44 -6.09 -12.35
N PHE A 18 -9.21 -6.02 -11.28
CA PHE A 18 -8.92 -5.30 -10.04
C PHE A 18 -8.90 -6.22 -8.82
N ASP A 19 -8.80 -7.53 -9.03
CA ASP A 19 -8.34 -8.47 -8.01
C ASP A 19 -6.89 -8.85 -8.30
N PHE A 20 -6.03 -7.84 -8.28
CA PHE A 20 -4.65 -8.04 -7.84
C PHE A 20 -4.74 -8.40 -6.36
N GLN A 21 -3.94 -9.37 -5.91
CA GLN A 21 -3.77 -9.75 -4.50
C GLN A 21 -3.92 -8.51 -3.62
N GLN A 22 -5.15 -8.28 -3.12
CA GLN A 22 -5.45 -6.98 -2.53
C GLN A 22 -4.55 -6.91 -1.30
N PRO A 23 -3.74 -5.85 -1.16
CA PRO A 23 -2.99 -5.67 0.07
C PRO A 23 -3.96 -5.86 1.22
N ASP A 24 -3.58 -6.60 2.26
CA ASP A 24 -4.35 -6.49 3.49
C ASP A 24 -4.35 -5.00 3.87
N ARG A 25 -5.53 -4.42 4.10
CA ARG A 25 -5.69 -3.00 4.46
C ARG A 25 -6.15 -2.83 5.90
N THR A 26 -6.22 -3.93 6.64
CA THR A 26 -6.79 -3.99 7.99
C THR A 26 -5.73 -4.03 9.08
N CYS A 27 -4.44 -4.03 8.73
CA CYS A 27 -3.38 -3.92 9.73
C CYS A 27 -3.58 -2.65 10.55
N SER A 28 -3.42 -2.79 11.86
CA SER A 28 -3.32 -1.64 12.75
C SER A 28 -2.20 -0.72 12.26
N ILE A 29 -2.48 0.58 12.27
CA ILE A 29 -1.52 1.65 11.99
C ILE A 29 -1.01 2.29 13.29
N ASP A 30 -1.40 1.72 14.42
CA ASP A 30 -1.04 2.19 15.74
C ASP A 30 0.36 1.72 16.12
N CYS A 31 1.07 2.56 16.86
CA CYS A 31 2.32 2.17 17.48
C CYS A 31 2.08 1.13 18.58
N VAL A 32 3.12 0.35 18.90
CA VAL A 32 3.11 -0.64 20.00
C VAL A 32 2.87 0.03 21.36
N ASP A 33 2.50 -0.76 22.37
CA ASP A 33 2.00 -0.27 23.66
C ASP A 33 2.93 0.71 24.40
N THR A 34 4.25 0.60 24.20
CA THR A 34 5.24 1.53 24.77
C THR A 34 5.15 2.95 24.19
N CYS A 35 4.32 3.14 23.18
CA CYS A 35 4.16 4.36 22.39
C CYS A 35 2.71 4.87 22.44
N GLN A 36 1.97 4.58 23.52
CA GLN A 36 0.63 5.12 23.76
C GLN A 36 0.68 6.49 24.47
N SER A 37 -0.31 7.34 24.23
CA SER A 37 -0.43 8.60 24.98
C SER A 37 -0.78 8.32 26.44
N ALA A 38 -0.41 9.25 27.33
CA ALA A 38 -0.72 9.15 28.76
C ALA A 38 -2.24 9.07 29.06
N LEU A 39 -3.08 9.43 28.08
CA LEU A 39 -4.55 9.36 28.15
C LEU A 39 -5.12 8.08 27.50
N GLY A 40 -4.27 7.11 27.15
CA GLY A 40 -4.68 5.82 26.55
C GLY A 40 -5.04 5.90 25.06
N GLY A 41 -4.78 7.02 24.40
CA GLY A 41 -4.93 7.16 22.96
C GLY A 41 -3.74 6.53 22.22
N LYS A 42 -4.01 5.72 21.20
CA LYS A 42 -2.95 5.12 20.39
C LYS A 42 -2.33 6.19 19.49
N ASN A 43 -1.01 6.32 19.51
CA ASN A 43 -0.26 7.15 18.59
C ASN A 43 0.01 6.38 17.29
N GLN A 44 0.31 7.09 16.20
CA GLN A 44 0.60 6.48 14.88
C GLN A 44 1.95 6.93 14.32
N CYS A 45 2.55 7.95 14.90
CA CYS A 45 3.82 8.53 14.47
C CYS A 45 4.88 8.34 15.54
N MET A 46 6.10 8.05 15.10
CA MET A 46 7.27 7.95 15.96
C MET A 46 8.48 8.69 15.37
N ALA A 47 9.34 9.18 16.25
CA ALA A 47 10.69 9.58 15.95
C ALA A 47 11.65 8.89 16.92
N GLU A 48 12.76 8.38 16.41
CA GLU A 48 13.86 7.93 17.26
C GLU A 48 14.78 9.11 17.55
N GLY A 49 14.90 9.46 18.83
CA GLY A 49 15.83 10.46 19.33
C GLY A 49 16.95 9.84 20.15
N VAL A 50 17.91 10.68 20.54
CA VAL A 50 19.05 10.29 21.38
C VAL A 50 18.61 9.79 22.76
N ASP A 51 17.54 10.39 23.30
CA ASP A 51 17.01 10.10 24.64
C ASP A 51 15.87 9.07 24.64
N GLY A 52 15.55 8.47 23.49
CA GLY A 52 14.52 7.46 23.34
C GLY A 52 13.56 7.70 22.17
N THR A 53 12.46 6.95 22.18
CA THR A 53 11.40 7.04 21.15
C THR A 53 10.35 8.06 21.55
N THR A 54 10.11 9.05 20.69
CA THR A 54 9.02 10.02 20.86
C THR A 54 7.84 9.60 19.99
N CYS A 55 6.63 9.66 20.55
CA CYS A 55 5.40 9.18 19.94
C CYS A 55 4.35 10.29 19.87
N ALA A 56 3.62 10.36 18.77
CA ALA A 56 2.57 11.36 18.54
C ALA A 56 1.43 10.78 17.68
N PRO A 57 0.21 11.34 17.77
CA PRO A 57 -0.82 11.06 16.77
C PRO A 57 -0.39 11.61 15.40
N PHE A 58 -1.16 11.27 14.36
CA PHE A 58 -1.02 11.97 13.08
C PHE A 58 -1.25 13.47 13.25
N HIS A 59 -0.39 14.28 12.61
CA HIS A 59 -0.60 15.70 12.43
C HIS A 59 -1.86 15.96 11.59
N ASP A 60 -2.03 15.17 10.52
CA ASP A 60 -3.23 15.14 9.69
C ASP A 60 -3.78 13.72 9.60
N ALA A 61 -4.85 13.44 10.36
CA ALA A 61 -5.51 12.14 10.39
C ALA A 61 -6.29 11.81 9.11
N THR A 62 -6.58 12.80 8.25
CA THR A 62 -7.27 12.62 6.97
C THR A 62 -6.30 12.08 5.92
N ASN A 63 -5.08 12.64 5.89
CA ASN A 63 -4.01 12.26 4.95
C ASN A 63 -3.01 11.24 5.54
N MET A 64 -3.18 10.87 6.81
CA MET A 64 -2.29 9.98 7.57
C MET A 64 -0.84 10.50 7.55
N GLU A 65 -0.69 11.78 7.84
CA GLU A 65 0.60 12.46 7.84
C GLU A 65 1.11 12.69 9.26
N CYS A 66 2.39 12.40 9.45
CA CYS A 66 3.12 12.71 10.67
C CYS A 66 3.79 14.08 10.53
N ASP A 67 4.18 14.69 11.65
CA ASP A 67 5.05 15.88 11.62
C ASP A 67 6.35 15.58 10.87
N ALA A 68 6.99 16.64 10.34
CA ALA A 68 8.11 16.52 9.38
C ALA A 68 9.32 15.69 9.86
N ASN A 69 9.52 15.58 11.17
CA ASN A 69 10.60 14.82 11.80
C ASN A 69 10.16 13.43 12.31
N MET A 70 8.92 13.03 12.06
CA MET A 70 8.34 11.77 12.51
C MET A 70 7.94 10.90 11.32
N LYS A 71 7.84 9.59 11.55
CA LYS A 71 7.42 8.61 10.55
C LYS A 71 6.28 7.75 11.10
N PRO A 72 5.40 7.20 10.26
CA PRO A 72 4.42 6.21 10.69
C PRO A 72 5.11 5.03 11.39
N CYS A 73 4.60 4.59 12.53
CA CYS A 73 5.19 3.49 13.32
C CYS A 73 5.24 2.16 12.57
N VAL A 74 4.30 1.95 11.66
CA VAL A 74 4.21 0.76 10.81
C VAL A 74 5.10 0.82 9.58
N MET A 75 5.83 1.92 9.38
CA MET A 75 6.81 2.03 8.31
C MET A 75 7.99 1.08 8.60
N PRO A 76 8.29 0.12 7.72
CA PRO A 76 9.42 -0.76 7.90
C PRO A 76 10.74 -0.01 7.71
N ARG A 77 11.82 -0.56 8.25
CA ARG A 77 13.17 -0.08 7.94
C ARG A 77 13.73 -0.98 6.88
N VAL A 78 14.16 -0.40 5.77
CA VAL A 78 14.80 -1.12 4.69
C VAL A 78 16.30 -0.82 4.73
N ASP A 79 17.12 -1.85 4.55
CA ASP A 79 18.56 -1.67 4.51
C ASP A 79 18.95 -0.80 3.32
N ALA A 80 19.94 0.07 3.50
CA ALA A 80 20.32 1.05 2.49
C ALA A 80 20.89 0.40 1.23
N THR A 81 20.68 1.03 0.07
CA THR A 81 21.42 0.77 -1.18
C THR A 81 21.29 -0.66 -1.75
N GLN A 82 20.11 -1.27 -1.64
CA GLN A 82 19.86 -2.60 -2.19
C GLN A 82 19.69 -2.58 -3.72
N LYS A 83 20.22 -3.60 -4.37
CA LYS A 83 20.11 -3.85 -5.80
C LYS A 83 19.68 -5.29 -6.03
N TYR A 84 18.78 -5.48 -6.98
CA TYR A 84 18.17 -6.77 -7.30
C TYR A 84 18.31 -7.00 -8.80
N GLU A 85 18.56 -8.23 -9.21
CA GLU A 85 18.66 -8.60 -10.63
C GLU A 85 17.69 -9.75 -10.88
N ILE A 86 16.87 -9.61 -11.93
CA ILE A 86 15.99 -10.69 -12.40
C ILE A 86 16.03 -10.77 -13.92
N GLN A 87 15.63 -11.92 -14.45
CA GLN A 87 15.41 -12.07 -15.88
C GLN A 87 14.08 -11.42 -16.31
N GLY A 88 14.10 -10.73 -17.45
CA GLY A 88 12.90 -10.26 -18.12
C GLY A 88 12.00 -11.42 -18.54
N SER A 89 10.70 -11.21 -18.36
CA SER A 89 9.66 -12.15 -18.74
C SER A 89 8.90 -11.61 -19.94
N THR A 90 8.24 -12.47 -20.72
CA THR A 90 7.18 -12.04 -21.65
C THR A 90 5.86 -12.71 -21.27
N ARG A 91 4.74 -12.27 -21.86
CA ARG A 91 3.44 -12.92 -21.63
C ARG A 91 3.38 -14.32 -22.23
N ASP A 92 4.04 -14.51 -23.38
CA ASP A 92 4.06 -15.79 -24.10
C ASP A 92 5.12 -16.77 -23.57
N ASN A 93 6.16 -16.26 -22.92
CA ASN A 93 7.22 -17.05 -22.29
C ASN A 93 7.51 -16.51 -20.87
N PRO A 94 6.70 -16.89 -19.88
CA PRO A 94 6.86 -16.39 -18.52
C PRO A 94 8.14 -16.93 -17.87
N GLN A 95 9.00 -16.04 -17.39
CA GLN A 95 10.24 -16.35 -16.68
C GLN A 95 10.09 -15.94 -15.21
N PRO A 96 9.71 -16.87 -14.31
CA PRO A 96 9.56 -16.56 -12.90
C PRO A 96 10.93 -16.45 -12.22
N ASP A 97 11.11 -15.37 -11.46
CA ASP A 97 12.32 -15.12 -10.68
C ASP A 97 11.98 -14.82 -9.21
N ARG A 98 13.02 -14.51 -8.42
CA ARG A 98 12.90 -14.14 -7.02
C ARG A 98 13.89 -13.05 -6.64
N PHE A 99 13.48 -12.19 -5.71
CA PHE A 99 14.38 -11.26 -5.05
C PHE A 99 13.97 -11.07 -3.59
N THR A 100 14.90 -10.61 -2.76
CA THR A 100 14.69 -10.47 -1.31
C THR A 100 15.06 -9.06 -0.89
N ILE A 101 14.13 -8.38 -0.22
CA ILE A 101 14.37 -7.07 0.39
C ILE A 101 14.74 -7.31 1.85
N LEU A 102 15.93 -6.87 2.24
CA LEU A 102 16.43 -6.92 3.62
C LEU A 102 15.98 -5.70 4.42
N GLY A 103 15.66 -5.90 5.70
CA GLY A 103 15.20 -4.84 6.58
C GLY A 103 14.56 -5.38 7.84
N ASN A 104 13.69 -4.61 8.48
CA ASN A 104 12.93 -5.07 9.65
C ASN A 104 11.58 -4.36 9.76
N ASN A 105 10.77 -4.81 10.73
CA ASN A 105 9.44 -4.27 11.00
C ASN A 105 8.46 -4.43 9.82
N PHE A 106 8.62 -5.50 9.04
CA PHE A 106 7.68 -5.85 7.99
C PHE A 106 6.38 -6.41 8.59
N ASN A 107 5.25 -6.05 7.98
CA ASN A 107 3.91 -6.56 8.33
C ASN A 107 3.21 -7.17 7.10
N ASN A 108 2.02 -7.75 7.29
CA ASN A 108 1.28 -8.41 6.21
C ASN A 108 0.62 -7.45 5.21
N CYS A 109 0.52 -6.17 5.55
CA CYS A 109 -0.07 -5.12 4.72
C CYS A 109 0.95 -4.38 3.86
N VAL A 110 2.23 -4.76 3.94
CA VAL A 110 3.28 -4.25 3.05
C VAL A 110 3.07 -4.82 1.66
N SER A 111 3.07 -3.95 0.65
CA SER A 111 2.94 -4.33 -0.75
C SER A 111 4.03 -3.71 -1.61
N LEU A 112 4.27 -4.34 -2.75
CA LEU A 112 5.31 -3.98 -3.71
C LEU A 112 4.75 -3.08 -4.81
N LEU A 113 5.51 -2.03 -5.15
CA LEU A 113 5.35 -1.27 -6.39
C LEU A 113 6.67 -1.26 -7.16
N LEU A 114 6.57 -1.38 -8.48
CA LEU A 114 7.64 -1.12 -9.41
C LEU A 114 7.34 0.18 -10.15
N THR A 115 8.28 1.10 -10.12
CA THR A 115 8.20 2.36 -10.85
C THR A 115 9.48 2.58 -11.65
N ILE A 116 9.45 3.47 -12.63
CA ILE A 116 10.65 3.79 -13.41
C ILE A 116 11.72 4.41 -12.51
N GLU A 117 13.00 4.19 -12.82
CA GLU A 117 14.15 4.58 -11.99
C GLU A 117 14.08 6.03 -11.44
N ARG A 118 13.66 6.99 -12.26
CA ARG A 118 13.62 8.42 -11.92
C ARG A 118 12.41 8.83 -11.09
N GLN A 119 11.42 7.97 -10.95
CA GLN A 119 10.20 8.28 -10.22
C GLN A 119 10.35 8.01 -8.73
N SER A 120 9.64 8.80 -7.91
CA SER A 120 9.73 8.74 -6.46
C SER A 120 8.80 7.69 -5.87
N CYS A 121 9.28 7.01 -4.82
CA CYS A 121 8.48 6.13 -3.98
C CYS A 121 7.67 6.90 -2.90
N ASN A 122 7.37 8.19 -3.06
CA ASN A 122 6.60 8.93 -2.06
C ASN A 122 5.08 8.61 -2.11
N LYS A 123 4.35 9.01 -1.06
CA LYS A 123 2.89 8.81 -0.95
C LYS A 123 2.10 9.51 -2.07
N LEU A 124 2.57 10.66 -2.57
CA LEU A 124 1.89 11.46 -3.60
C LEU A 124 1.83 10.72 -4.95
N TYR A 125 2.81 9.88 -5.26
CA TYR A 125 2.88 9.15 -6.52
C TYR A 125 2.37 7.71 -6.45
N VAL A 126 1.81 7.25 -5.33
CA VAL A 126 1.38 5.86 -5.14
C VAL A 126 0.38 5.41 -6.20
N ASN A 127 -0.64 6.21 -6.54
CA ASN A 127 -1.63 5.84 -7.55
C ASN A 127 -1.00 5.67 -8.95
N ASN A 128 -0.02 6.51 -9.29
CA ASN A 128 0.72 6.37 -10.55
C ASN A 128 1.61 5.12 -10.53
N ASN A 129 2.32 4.89 -9.43
CA ASN A 129 3.18 3.72 -9.22
C ASN A 129 2.37 2.42 -9.28
N ILE A 130 1.14 2.38 -8.74
CA ILE A 130 0.22 1.24 -8.87
C ILE A 130 -0.09 0.95 -10.33
N THR A 131 -0.44 1.98 -11.11
CA THR A 131 -0.74 1.83 -12.54
C THR A 131 0.47 1.29 -13.31
N MET A 132 1.66 1.82 -13.06
CA MET A 132 2.90 1.32 -13.67
C MET A 132 3.21 -0.12 -13.28
N THR A 133 3.06 -0.45 -12.00
CA THR A 133 3.28 -1.80 -11.49
C THR A 133 2.38 -2.81 -12.21
N ARG A 134 1.11 -2.47 -12.47
CA ARG A 134 0.16 -3.35 -13.19
C ARG A 134 0.55 -3.62 -14.63
N GLN A 135 1.22 -2.66 -15.26
CA GLN A 135 1.69 -2.82 -16.64
C GLN A 135 2.98 -3.65 -16.68
N ALA A 136 3.85 -3.49 -15.68
CA ALA A 136 5.17 -4.11 -15.65
C ALA A 136 5.20 -5.50 -15.00
N LEU A 137 4.44 -5.73 -13.93
CA LEU A 137 4.57 -6.91 -13.06
C LEU A 137 3.36 -7.83 -13.16
N SER A 138 3.61 -9.13 -13.27
CA SER A 138 2.57 -10.15 -13.17
C SER A 138 1.96 -10.23 -11.76
N PRO A 139 0.63 -10.37 -11.60
CA PRO A 139 -0.03 -10.41 -10.28
C PRO A 139 0.23 -11.66 -9.44
N ASP A 140 0.79 -12.72 -10.02
CA ASP A 140 0.87 -14.05 -9.40
C ASP A 140 2.15 -14.27 -8.56
N TYR A 141 2.90 -13.21 -8.28
CA TYR A 141 4.03 -13.28 -7.35
C TYR A 141 3.55 -13.62 -5.94
N LYS A 142 4.44 -14.17 -5.13
CA LYS A 142 4.17 -14.49 -3.72
C LYS A 142 5.14 -13.72 -2.83
N VAL A 143 4.63 -13.30 -1.68
CA VAL A 143 5.41 -12.63 -0.64
C VAL A 143 5.49 -13.53 0.58
N GLU A 144 6.72 -13.86 0.97
CA GLU A 144 7.02 -14.49 2.25
C GLU A 144 7.73 -13.47 3.13
N ARG A 145 7.34 -13.42 4.41
CA ARG A 145 7.86 -12.46 5.37
C ARG A 145 8.62 -13.16 6.47
N THR A 146 9.83 -12.72 6.73
CA THR A 146 10.63 -13.12 7.89
C THR A 146 10.79 -11.94 8.85
N THR A 147 11.53 -12.15 9.93
CA THR A 147 11.86 -11.08 10.89
C THR A 147 12.70 -9.96 10.27
N ASP A 148 13.49 -10.32 9.27
CA ASP A 148 14.59 -9.52 8.70
C ASP A 148 14.50 -9.35 7.16
N ALA A 149 13.46 -9.90 6.53
CA ALA A 149 13.31 -9.81 5.08
C ALA A 149 11.86 -9.91 4.57
N LEU A 150 11.67 -9.41 3.36
CA LEU A 150 10.54 -9.73 2.47
C LEU A 150 11.07 -10.47 1.24
N ILE A 151 10.62 -11.70 1.05
CA ILE A 151 11.05 -12.58 -0.02
C ILE A 151 9.94 -12.60 -1.08
N PHE A 152 10.23 -12.09 -2.26
CA PHE A 152 9.34 -12.12 -3.41
C PHE A 152 9.71 -13.31 -4.29
N THR A 153 8.74 -14.15 -4.63
CA THR A 153 8.93 -15.32 -5.50
C THR A 153 7.91 -15.33 -6.63
N ASN A 154 8.20 -16.05 -7.72
CA ASN A 154 7.37 -16.06 -8.92
C ASN A 154 7.18 -14.64 -9.51
N VAL A 155 8.20 -13.80 -9.37
CA VAL A 155 8.22 -12.43 -9.88
C VAL A 155 8.46 -12.49 -11.39
N LYS A 156 7.58 -11.87 -12.18
CA LYS A 156 7.70 -11.81 -13.63
C LYS A 156 7.49 -10.37 -14.08
N VAL A 157 8.54 -9.75 -14.58
CA VAL A 157 8.48 -8.37 -15.07
C VAL A 157 8.52 -8.39 -16.59
N TYR A 158 7.47 -7.86 -17.22
CA TYR A 158 7.22 -7.98 -18.66
C TYR A 158 8.01 -7.01 -19.54
N MET A 159 8.63 -6.02 -18.91
CA MET A 159 9.35 -4.94 -19.59
C MET A 159 10.77 -4.87 -19.03
N PRO A 160 11.81 -5.18 -19.83
CA PRO A 160 13.21 -5.00 -19.42
C PRO A 160 13.51 -3.54 -19.07
N GLY A 161 14.46 -3.33 -18.16
CA GLY A 161 14.85 -1.99 -17.71
C GLY A 161 15.22 -1.92 -16.24
N ILE A 162 15.41 -0.68 -15.76
CA ILE A 162 15.75 -0.39 -14.36
C ILE A 162 14.52 0.19 -13.68
N TYR A 163 14.09 -0.47 -12.61
CA TYR A 163 12.95 -0.07 -11.79
C TYR A 163 13.41 0.35 -10.41
N ARG A 164 12.73 1.34 -9.84
CA ARG A 164 12.77 1.59 -8.40
C ARG A 164 11.73 0.70 -7.72
N VAL A 165 12.16 0.00 -6.68
CA VAL A 165 11.34 -0.88 -5.86
C VAL A 165 10.78 -0.04 -4.72
N CYS A 166 9.46 0.11 -4.65
CA CYS A 166 8.81 0.80 -3.55
C CYS A 166 8.04 -0.17 -2.67
N LEU A 167 8.08 0.05 -1.37
CA LEU A 167 7.19 -0.60 -0.41
C LEU A 167 6.14 0.40 0.06
N TYR A 168 4.88 -0.01 0.07
CA TYR A 168 3.78 0.84 0.52
C TYR A 168 2.77 0.06 1.35
N GLN A 169 2.01 0.80 2.15
CA GLN A 169 0.87 0.27 2.90
C GLN A 169 -0.34 1.19 2.71
N GLN A 170 -1.49 0.58 2.43
CA GLN A 170 -2.78 1.24 2.48
C GLN A 170 -3.54 0.80 3.74
N TYR A 171 -4.39 1.67 4.25
CA TYR A 171 -5.25 1.40 5.38
C TYR A 171 -6.68 1.78 5.02
N GLU A 172 -7.60 0.89 5.37
CA GLU A 172 -9.03 1.12 5.28
C GLU A 172 -9.57 1.11 6.71
N ARG A 173 -10.18 2.21 7.13
CA ARG A 173 -10.80 2.26 8.46
C ARG A 173 -11.86 1.17 8.53
N PRO A 174 -11.87 0.33 9.58
CA PRO A 174 -12.98 -0.57 9.82
C PRO A 174 -14.25 0.29 9.87
N THR A 175 -15.12 0.15 8.87
CA THR A 175 -16.44 0.74 8.95
C THR A 175 -17.09 0.06 10.13
N ALA A 176 -17.38 0.83 11.19
CA ALA A 176 -18.13 0.32 12.31
C ALA A 176 -19.44 -0.20 11.73
N ARG A 177 -19.58 -1.53 11.61
CA ARG A 177 -20.86 -2.18 11.32
C ARG A 177 -21.84 -1.57 12.31
N PHE A 178 -22.83 -0.86 11.78
CA PHE A 178 -23.90 -0.16 12.49
C PHE A 178 -24.20 -0.84 13.84
N SER A 179 -23.58 -0.34 14.90
CA SER A 179 -23.94 -0.71 16.26
C SER A 179 -25.31 -0.10 16.51
N MET A 180 -26.27 -0.89 17.00
CA MET A 180 -27.62 -0.44 17.35
C MET A 180 -27.63 0.80 18.28
N PHE A 181 -26.52 1.12 18.94
CA PHE A 181 -26.36 2.36 19.72
C PHE A 181 -26.23 3.64 18.89
N ALA A 182 -25.66 3.60 17.67
CA ALA A 182 -25.51 4.78 16.81
C ALA A 182 -26.86 5.29 16.27
N MET A 183 -27.85 4.41 16.18
CA MET A 183 -29.21 4.75 15.77
C MET A 183 -29.98 5.52 16.85
N LEU A 184 -29.64 5.33 18.13
CA LEU A 184 -30.24 6.03 19.27
C LEU A 184 -29.68 7.43 19.49
N THR A 185 -28.46 7.72 19.04
CA THR A 185 -27.84 9.05 19.12
C THR A 185 -28.03 9.91 17.86
N GLY A 186 -28.70 9.37 16.84
CA GLY A 186 -28.87 9.97 15.50
C GLY A 186 -29.74 11.23 15.42
N TRP A 187 -30.29 11.72 16.54
CA TRP A 187 -31.12 12.95 16.55
C TRP A 187 -30.40 14.21 17.03
N LEU A 188 -29.14 14.14 17.50
CA LEU A 188 -28.44 15.31 18.06
C LEU A 188 -27.27 15.86 17.24
N ASN A 189 -26.89 15.24 16.11
CA ASN A 189 -25.78 15.74 15.27
C ASN A 189 -26.16 15.79 13.78
N PHE A 190 -27.18 16.59 13.45
CA PHE A 190 -27.64 16.83 12.06
C PHE A 190 -26.69 17.73 11.24
N PHE A 191 -25.53 18.11 11.75
CA PHE A 191 -24.58 18.96 11.02
C PHE A 191 -23.28 18.21 10.69
N LYS A 192 -23.30 17.66 9.46
CA LYS A 192 -22.20 17.12 8.64
C LYS A 192 -21.54 15.83 9.13
N PRO A 193 -21.44 14.85 8.22
CA PRO A 193 -20.12 14.62 7.65
C PRO A 193 -20.15 14.66 6.12
N ALA A 194 -19.14 15.30 5.54
CA ALA A 194 -18.83 15.11 4.14
C ALA A 194 -18.55 13.61 3.92
N SER A 195 -19.28 13.01 2.98
CA SER A 195 -18.97 11.69 2.43
C SER A 195 -17.59 11.77 1.81
N ASP A 196 -16.60 11.20 2.48
CA ASP A 196 -15.29 11.00 1.91
C ASP A 196 -15.36 9.69 1.11
N ASP A 197 -15.67 9.81 -0.18
CA ASP A 197 -16.02 8.69 -1.08
C ASP A 197 -14.89 7.67 -1.33
N ASN A 198 -13.74 7.80 -0.66
CA ASN A 198 -12.68 6.79 -0.68
C ASN A 198 -12.23 6.45 0.75
N PRO A 199 -12.61 5.28 1.32
CA PRO A 199 -12.23 4.89 2.67
C PRO A 199 -10.76 4.45 2.78
N VAL A 200 -10.08 4.26 1.65
CA VAL A 200 -8.70 3.78 1.58
C VAL A 200 -7.74 4.97 1.55
N ARG A 201 -6.70 4.90 2.38
CA ARG A 201 -5.65 5.91 2.47
C ARG A 201 -4.28 5.24 2.49
N THR A 202 -3.31 5.86 1.86
CA THR A 202 -1.92 5.42 1.94
C THR A 202 -1.35 5.84 3.30
N VAL A 203 -0.71 4.93 4.02
CA VAL A 203 -0.03 5.21 5.31
C VAL A 203 1.41 5.64 5.06
N TYR A 204 2.11 4.92 4.20
CA TYR A 204 3.44 5.29 3.73
C TYR A 204 3.71 4.71 2.33
N SER A 205 4.74 5.25 1.69
CA SER A 205 5.43 4.63 0.57
C SER A 205 6.90 5.02 0.70
N ILE A 206 7.79 4.03 0.58
CA ILE A 206 9.23 4.18 0.79
C ILE A 206 10.01 3.46 -0.31
N ASP A 207 11.25 3.92 -0.52
CA ASP A 207 12.20 3.30 -1.44
C ASP A 207 12.87 2.09 -0.78
N ALA A 208 12.94 0.98 -1.52
CA ALA A 208 13.57 -0.25 -1.11
C ALA A 208 14.71 -0.71 -2.05
N GLY A 209 15.11 0.11 -3.02
CA GLY A 209 16.26 -0.16 -3.89
C GLY A 209 15.93 -0.16 -5.38
N LEU A 210 16.87 -0.72 -6.16
CA LEU A 210 16.78 -0.78 -7.62
C LEU A 210 16.70 -2.23 -8.10
N LEU A 211 15.77 -2.51 -9.01
CA LEU A 211 15.58 -3.79 -9.69
C LEU A 211 16.02 -3.66 -11.15
N PHE A 212 17.03 -4.44 -11.53
CA PHE A 212 17.53 -4.57 -12.89
C PHE A 212 16.84 -5.78 -13.55
N VAL A 213 16.16 -5.52 -14.65
CA VAL A 213 15.43 -6.54 -15.43
C VAL A 213 16.12 -6.67 -16.78
N HIS A 214 16.73 -7.83 -17.01
CA HIS A 214 17.56 -8.12 -18.18
C HIS A 214 16.77 -8.64 -19.38
#